data_AF-A0A5V4NKG3-F1
#
_entry.id   AF-A0A5V4NKG3-F1
#
_cell.length_a   1.000
_cell.length_b   1.000
_cell.length_c   1.000
_cell.angle_alpha   90.00
_cell.angle_beta   90.00
_cell.angle_gamma   90.00
#
_symmetry.space_group_name_H-M   'P 1'
#
loop_
_entity.id
_entity.type
_entity.pdbx_description
1 polymer ?
#
loop_
_entity_poly.entity_id
_entity_poly.type
_entity_poly.pdbx_seq_one_letter_code
_entity_poly.pdbx_strand_id
1 'polypeptide(L)'
;MIYYIFIVIFPFFSFVKNKNIKIYALMLSFLFLVSFCSLRWQTGTDWLPYYDDFMSPGNRHDFEIGYVLYVKLIRYLTDNYTLFLFTTSIIPIALIFWGCLKTQKNISLTILSVCVFYSYYYLGSFFGAERRIIAIGLSFFALIQYKSNKKVQSLILILCASTFHISSLVTLSVFLINKL
;
A
#
# COMPACT_ATOMS: atom_id res chain seq x y z
N MET A 1 1.61 19.86 6.61
CA MET A 1 1.04 20.98 5.82
C MET A 1 1.56 21.02 4.38
N ILE A 2 2.86 20.95 4.09
CA ILE A 2 3.35 21.06 2.70
C ILE A 2 2.97 19.87 1.80
N TYR A 3 2.84 18.67 2.37
CA TYR A 3 2.45 17.46 1.62
C TYR A 3 0.99 17.46 1.13
N TYR A 4 0.11 18.28 1.72
CA TYR A 4 -1.26 18.46 1.25
C TYR A 4 -1.31 19.17 -0.11
N ILE A 5 -0.31 19.98 -0.43
CA ILE A 5 -0.23 20.66 -1.73
C ILE A 5 -0.16 19.63 -2.87
N PHE A 6 0.60 18.55 -2.67
CA PHE A 6 0.71 17.47 -3.65
C PHE A 6 -0.62 16.72 -3.85
N ILE A 7 -1.40 16.56 -2.79
CA ILE A 7 -2.74 15.96 -2.85
C ILE A 7 -3.68 16.79 -3.71
N VAL A 8 -3.54 18.12 -3.62
CA VAL A 8 -4.34 19.03 -4.42
C VAL A 8 -3.86 19.06 -5.87
N ILE A 9 -2.54 19.05 -6.11
CA ILE A 9 -1.96 19.20 -7.46
C ILE A 9 -2.17 17.96 -8.34
N PHE A 10 -1.90 16.75 -7.84
CA PHE A 10 -1.91 15.55 -8.69
C PHE A 10 -3.26 15.25 -9.39
N PRO A 11 -4.42 15.41 -8.73
CA PRO A 11 -5.73 15.28 -9.37
C PRO A 11 -5.92 16.18 -10.58
N PHE A 12 -5.35 17.39 -10.62
CA PHE A 12 -5.52 18.31 -11.75
C PHE A 12 -4.92 17.77 -13.06
N PHE A 13 -3.88 16.93 -12.98
CA PHE A 13 -3.34 16.25 -14.16
C PHE A 13 -4.34 15.30 -14.83
N SER A 14 -5.39 14.87 -14.13
CA SER A 14 -6.47 14.07 -14.73
C SER A 14 -7.24 14.85 -15.82
N PHE A 15 -7.29 16.18 -15.75
CA PHE A 15 -7.99 17.04 -16.71
C PHE A 15 -7.14 17.46 -17.92
N VAL A 16 -5.82 17.25 -17.86
CA VAL A 16 -4.92 17.54 -19.00
C VAL A 16 -5.34 16.72 -20.22
N LYS A 17 -5.22 17.25 -21.45
CA LYS A 17 -5.58 16.45 -22.65
C LYS A 17 -4.47 15.51 -23.09
N ASN A 18 -3.21 15.93 -22.93
CA ASN A 18 -2.04 15.18 -23.37
C ASN A 18 -1.81 13.91 -22.54
N LYS A 19 -1.82 12.75 -23.19
CA LYS A 19 -1.65 11.44 -22.55
C LYS A 19 -0.26 11.25 -21.94
N ASN A 20 0.80 11.73 -22.59
CA ASN A 20 2.17 11.57 -22.09
C ASN A 20 2.36 12.34 -20.79
N ILE A 21 1.80 13.55 -20.70
CA ILE A 21 1.82 14.34 -19.45
C ILE A 21 1.12 13.58 -18.32
N LYS A 22 0.00 12.89 -18.59
CA LYS A 22 -0.67 12.06 -17.57
C LYS A 22 0.17 10.89 -17.10
N ILE A 23 0.87 10.22 -18.02
CA ILE A 23 1.75 9.10 -17.68
C ILE A 23 2.89 9.60 -16.79
N TYR A 24 3.54 10.70 -17.17
CA TYR A 24 4.60 11.31 -16.34
C TYR A 24 4.07 11.77 -14.98
N ALA A 25 2.87 12.36 -14.93
CA ALA A 25 2.24 12.73 -13.67
C ALA A 25 1.96 11.52 -12.77
N LEU A 26 1.52 10.39 -13.34
CA LEU A 26 1.31 9.15 -12.59
C LEU A 26 2.63 8.53 -12.10
N MET A 27 3.69 8.53 -12.92
CA MET A 27 5.01 8.07 -12.50
C MET A 27 5.58 8.95 -11.39
N LEU A 28 5.44 10.27 -11.53
CA LEU A 28 5.89 11.23 -10.54
C LEU A 28 5.09 11.09 -9.23
N SER A 29 3.77 10.84 -9.30
CA SER A 29 2.97 10.60 -8.11
C SER A 29 3.41 9.30 -7.42
N PHE A 30 3.67 8.23 -8.16
CA PHE A 30 4.22 6.99 -7.59
C PHE A 30 5.54 7.25 -6.84
N LEU A 31 6.51 7.89 -7.51
CA LEU A 31 7.83 8.18 -6.93
C LEU A 31 7.71 9.08 -5.70
N PHE A 32 6.88 10.12 -5.78
CA PHE A 32 6.61 11.01 -4.67
C PHE A 32 6.03 10.24 -3.48
N LEU A 33 5.01 9.41 -3.71
CA LEU A 33 4.38 8.63 -2.64
C LEU A 33 5.37 7.69 -1.98
N VAL A 34 6.08 6.88 -2.75
CA VAL A 34 7.08 5.96 -2.18
C VAL A 34 8.12 6.75 -1.39
N SER A 35 8.69 7.82 -1.94
CA SER A 35 9.73 8.60 -1.27
C SER A 35 9.23 9.28 0.00
N PHE A 36 8.07 9.93 -0.07
CA PHE A 36 7.45 10.62 1.06
C PHE A 36 7.16 9.66 2.21
N CYS A 37 6.70 8.45 1.88
CA CYS A 37 6.46 7.41 2.86
C CYS A 37 7.77 6.90 3.45
N SER A 38 8.74 6.56 2.60
CA SER A 38 9.98 5.90 3.03
C SER A 38 10.84 6.79 3.92
N LEU A 39 10.79 8.11 3.71
CA LEU A 39 11.58 9.10 4.43
C LEU A 39 10.89 9.63 5.70
N ARG A 40 9.72 9.10 6.07
CA ARG A 40 9.01 9.53 7.28
C ARG A 40 9.70 8.97 8.52
N TRP A 41 9.97 9.82 9.49
CA TRP A 41 10.47 9.43 10.81
C TRP A 41 9.53 9.95 11.88
N GLN A 42 9.41 9.21 12.99
CA GLN A 42 8.63 9.62 14.16
C GLN A 42 7.20 10.08 13.83
N THR A 43 6.55 9.37 12.91
CA THR A 43 5.22 9.76 12.41
C THR A 43 4.21 8.63 12.57
N GLY A 44 3.02 8.98 13.03
CA GLY A 44 1.95 8.02 13.36
C GLY A 44 1.99 7.62 14.83
N THR A 45 0.89 7.04 15.31
CA THR A 45 0.75 6.59 16.71
C THR A 45 1.65 5.40 17.03
N ASP A 46 1.91 4.56 16.04
CA ASP A 46 2.52 3.25 16.21
C ASP A 46 4.00 3.22 15.78
N TRP A 47 4.61 4.39 15.51
CA TRP A 47 5.97 4.46 14.96
C TRP A 47 7.02 3.77 15.85
N LEU A 48 7.00 4.05 17.15
CA LEU A 48 8.00 3.54 18.09
C LEU A 48 7.92 2.00 18.21
N PRO A 49 6.74 1.38 18.40
CA PRO A 49 6.60 -0.08 18.33
C PRO A 49 7.19 -0.73 17.07
N TYR A 50 7.01 -0.12 15.89
CA TYR A 50 7.55 -0.67 14.65
C TYR A 50 9.06 -0.49 14.52
N TYR A 51 9.59 0.63 15.00
CA TYR A 51 11.03 0.86 15.07
C TYR A 51 11.72 -0.13 16.01
N ASP A 52 11.18 -0.31 17.22
CA ASP A 52 11.74 -1.22 18.22
C ASP A 52 11.70 -2.67 17.74
N ASP A 53 10.60 -3.10 17.11
CA ASP A 53 10.51 -4.45 16.53
C ASP A 53 11.48 -4.63 15.35
N PHE A 54 11.71 -3.60 14.53
CA PHE A 54 12.75 -3.69 13.49
C PHE A 54 14.16 -3.81 14.08
N MET A 55 14.47 -3.05 15.13
CA MET A 55 15.78 -3.09 15.79
C MET A 55 16.00 -4.37 16.60
N SER A 56 14.93 -4.98 17.11
CA SER A 56 14.99 -6.23 17.86
C SER A 56 13.82 -7.16 17.50
N PRO A 57 13.87 -7.82 16.33
CA PRO A 57 12.74 -8.59 15.82
C PRO A 57 12.37 -9.78 16.70
N GLY A 58 11.08 -9.89 17.03
CA GLY A 58 10.55 -11.02 17.79
C GLY A 58 10.55 -10.85 19.31
N ASN A 59 10.96 -9.68 19.82
CA ASN A 59 10.71 -9.30 21.21
C ASN A 59 9.22 -8.98 21.47
N ARG A 60 8.46 -8.70 20.40
CA ARG A 60 7.02 -8.47 20.46
C ARG A 60 6.24 -9.71 20.03
N HIS A 61 5.16 -10.00 20.76
CA HIS A 61 4.27 -11.14 20.50
C HIS A 61 2.85 -10.71 20.05
N ASP A 62 2.58 -9.40 19.98
CA ASP A 62 1.30 -8.82 19.60
C ASP A 62 1.17 -8.55 18.09
N PHE A 63 2.24 -8.74 17.32
CA PHE A 63 2.25 -8.60 15.86
C PHE A 63 1.99 -9.94 15.16
N GLU A 64 1.28 -9.88 14.03
CA GLU A 64 0.93 -11.04 13.23
C GLU A 64 2.17 -11.67 12.57
N ILE A 65 2.12 -12.99 12.39
CA ILE A 65 3.27 -13.80 11.97
C ILE A 65 3.87 -13.35 10.63
N GLY A 66 3.04 -12.94 9.66
CA GLY A 66 3.51 -12.48 8.35
C GLY A 66 4.33 -11.20 8.47
N TYR A 67 3.91 -10.27 9.35
CA TYR A 67 4.69 -9.08 9.65
C TYR A 67 5.99 -9.41 10.37
N VAL A 68 5.97 -10.28 11.38
CA VAL A 68 7.18 -10.68 12.12
C VAL A 68 8.21 -11.31 11.19
N LEU A 69 7.78 -12.21 10.31
CA LEU A 69 8.66 -12.84 9.31
C LEU A 69 9.20 -11.81 8.31
N TYR A 70 8.37 -10.86 7.88
CA TYR A 70 8.77 -9.76 7.01
C TYR A 70 9.84 -8.87 7.65
N VAL A 71 9.65 -8.43 8.90
CA VAL A 71 10.63 -7.62 9.64
C VAL A 71 11.94 -8.38 9.80
N LYS A 72 11.89 -9.66 10.20
CA LYS A 72 13.09 -10.52 10.32
C LYS A 72 13.85 -10.62 9.00
N LEU A 73 13.13 -10.80 7.89
CA LEU A 73 13.74 -10.86 6.55
C LEU A 73 14.44 -9.54 6.21
N ILE A 74 13.79 -8.39 6.38
CA ILE A 74 14.41 -7.11 6.03
C ILE A 74 15.57 -6.81 6.98
N ARG A 75 15.45 -7.10 8.27
CA ARG A 75 16.52 -6.91 9.26
C ARG A 75 17.74 -7.78 8.96
N TYR A 76 17.53 -9.00 8.47
CA TYR A 76 18.62 -9.86 8.00
C TYR A 76 19.36 -9.26 6.80
N LEU A 77 18.67 -8.50 5.94
CA LEU A 77 19.26 -7.87 4.75
C LEU A 77 19.90 -6.51 5.03
N THR A 78 19.41 -5.75 6.01
CA THR A 78 19.87 -4.39 6.30
C THR A 78 19.52 -3.94 7.72
N ASP A 79 20.41 -3.16 8.32
CA ASP A 79 20.17 -2.49 9.60
C ASP A 79 19.50 -1.11 9.47
N ASN A 80 19.33 -0.62 8.24
CA ASN A 80 18.81 0.71 7.97
C ASN A 80 17.26 0.74 8.00
N TYR A 81 16.69 1.43 8.99
CA TYR A 81 15.25 1.58 9.15
C TYR A 81 14.56 2.30 7.98
N THR A 82 15.24 3.24 7.31
CA THR A 82 14.68 3.90 6.12
C THR A 82 14.51 2.91 4.96
N LEU A 83 15.40 1.92 4.81
CA LEU A 83 15.22 0.84 3.82
C LEU A 83 14.07 -0.10 4.20
N PHE A 84 13.84 -0.32 5.49
CA PHE A 84 12.64 -1.00 5.96
C PHE A 84 11.36 -0.22 5.62
N LEU A 85 11.31 1.08 5.92
CA LEU A 85 10.17 1.93 5.54
C LEU A 85 9.97 1.98 4.02
N PHE A 86 11.07 1.94 3.24
CA PHE A 86 11.02 1.88 1.80
C PHE A 86 10.34 0.63 1.28
N THR A 87 10.78 -0.55 1.74
CA THR A 87 10.16 -1.82 1.37
C THR A 87 8.69 -1.89 1.81
N THR A 88 8.38 -1.41 3.02
CA THR A 88 7.01 -1.41 3.56
C THR A 88 6.09 -0.48 2.77
N SER A 89 6.63 0.59 2.17
CA SER A 89 5.86 1.54 1.38
C SER A 89 5.74 1.10 -0.08
N ILE A 90 6.84 0.69 -0.72
CA ILE A 90 6.86 0.41 -2.16
C ILE A 90 6.01 -0.81 -2.53
N ILE A 91 6.01 -1.86 -1.72
CA ILE A 91 5.27 -3.10 -2.00
C ILE A 91 3.77 -2.82 -2.17
N PRO A 92 3.05 -2.29 -1.16
CA PRO A 92 1.61 -2.05 -1.30
C PRO A 92 1.29 -0.93 -2.29
N ILE A 93 2.09 0.13 -2.36
CA ILE A 93 1.86 1.20 -3.34
C ILE A 93 1.97 0.65 -4.77
N ALA A 94 2.97 -0.18 -5.07
CA ALA A 94 3.13 -0.80 -6.39
C ALA A 94 1.95 -1.72 -6.73
N LEU A 95 1.48 -2.53 -5.78
CA LEU A 95 0.29 -3.38 -5.97
C LEU A 95 -0.96 -2.56 -6.29
N ILE A 96 -1.16 -1.43 -5.61
CA ILE A 96 -2.30 -0.54 -5.85
C ILE A 96 -2.21 0.12 -7.21
N PHE A 97 -1.06 0.72 -7.54
CA PHE A 97 -0.85 1.36 -8.85
C PHE A 97 -1.02 0.38 -10.00
N TRP A 98 -0.38 -0.78 -9.91
CA TRP A 98 -0.51 -1.83 -10.92
C TRP A 98 -1.95 -2.31 -11.03
N GLY A 99 -2.62 -2.48 -9.89
CA GLY A 99 -4.02 -2.86 -9.84
C GLY A 99 -4.96 -1.87 -10.52
N CYS A 100 -4.79 -0.57 -10.26
CA CYS A 100 -5.54 0.48 -10.95
C CYS A 100 -5.26 0.48 -12.45
N LEU A 101 -3.99 0.38 -12.86
CA LEU A 101 -3.61 0.30 -14.28
C LEU A 101 -4.18 -0.92 -15.01
N LYS A 102 -4.28 -2.06 -14.32
CA LYS A 102 -4.83 -3.30 -14.89
C LYS A 102 -6.35 -3.24 -15.03
N THR A 103 -7.04 -2.52 -14.16
CA THR A 103 -8.52 -2.45 -14.13
C THR A 103 -9.09 -1.28 -14.93
N GLN A 104 -8.35 -0.18 -15.06
CA GLN A 104 -8.82 1.04 -15.70
C GLN A 104 -8.02 1.34 -16.96
N LYS A 105 -8.70 1.40 -18.12
CA LYS A 105 -8.09 1.84 -19.38
C LYS A 105 -7.90 3.37 -19.43
N ASN A 106 -8.73 4.10 -18.68
CA ASN A 106 -8.67 5.57 -18.64
C ASN A 106 -7.66 6.03 -17.60
N ILE A 107 -6.51 6.54 -18.07
CA ILE A 107 -5.42 7.03 -17.22
C ILE A 107 -5.86 8.18 -16.28
N SER A 108 -6.84 9.00 -16.67
CA SER A 108 -7.39 10.04 -15.78
C SER A 108 -8.08 9.43 -14.57
N LEU A 109 -8.85 8.36 -14.76
CA LEU A 109 -9.50 7.64 -13.66
C LEU A 109 -8.47 6.93 -12.78
N THR A 110 -7.39 6.42 -13.37
CA THR A 110 -6.26 5.85 -12.61
C THR A 110 -5.61 6.90 -11.70
N ILE A 111 -5.30 8.09 -12.24
CA ILE A 111 -4.75 9.20 -11.45
C ILE A 111 -5.68 9.54 -10.29
N LEU A 112 -6.98 9.70 -10.54
CA LEU A 112 -7.96 10.01 -9.50
C LEU A 112 -8.06 8.91 -8.44
N SER A 113 -8.10 7.63 -8.85
CA SER A 113 -8.18 6.49 -7.93
C SER A 113 -6.99 6.44 -6.97
N VAL A 114 -5.78 6.65 -7.51
CA VAL A 114 -4.55 6.71 -6.72
C VAL A 114 -4.56 7.90 -5.76
N CYS A 115 -5.03 9.08 -6.21
CA CYS A 115 -5.10 10.27 -5.35
C CYS A 115 -6.11 10.10 -4.20
N VAL A 116 -7.24 9.41 -4.45
CA VAL A 116 -8.22 9.08 -3.41
C VAL A 116 -7.62 8.10 -2.40
N PHE A 117 -6.96 7.03 -2.87
CA PHE A 117 -6.24 6.12 -1.99
C PHE A 117 -5.22 6.86 -1.12
N TYR A 118 -4.43 7.75 -1.75
CA TYR A 118 -3.44 8.54 -1.04
C TYR A 118 -4.08 9.41 0.05
N SER A 119 -5.16 10.12 -0.28
CA SER A 119 -5.86 10.98 0.67
C SER A 119 -6.39 10.19 1.86
N TYR A 120 -7.01 9.03 1.63
CA TYR A 120 -7.58 8.23 2.72
C TYR A 120 -6.51 7.58 3.59
N TYR A 121 -5.51 6.94 2.98
CA TYR A 121 -4.51 6.19 3.72
C TYR A 121 -3.53 7.12 4.46
N TYR A 122 -3.17 8.26 3.87
CA TYR A 122 -2.07 9.08 4.37
C TYR A 122 -2.50 10.37 5.07
N LEU A 123 -3.71 10.89 4.79
CA LEU A 123 -4.28 11.98 5.59
C LEU A 123 -5.16 11.48 6.74
N GLY A 124 -5.67 10.25 6.63
CA GLY A 124 -6.36 9.60 7.74
C GLY A 124 -5.39 9.19 8.85
N SER A 125 -5.92 8.70 9.96
CA SER A 125 -5.17 8.17 11.12
C SER A 125 -4.36 6.89 10.82
N PHE A 126 -4.12 6.55 9.56
CA PHE A 126 -3.43 5.33 9.12
C PHE A 126 -1.97 5.59 8.71
N PHE A 127 -1.52 6.85 8.68
CA PHE A 127 -0.13 7.16 8.41
C PHE A 127 0.76 6.66 9.55
N GLY A 128 1.64 5.68 9.27
CA GLY A 128 2.45 4.97 10.27
C GLY A 128 1.91 3.59 10.66
N ALA A 129 0.79 3.11 10.09
CA ALA A 129 0.31 1.76 10.29
C ALA A 129 0.99 0.74 9.34
N GLU A 130 2.27 0.44 9.59
CA GLU A 130 3.13 -0.38 8.71
C GLU A 130 2.53 -1.75 8.33
N ARG A 131 1.91 -2.45 9.29
CA ARG A 131 1.24 -3.73 9.05
C ARG A 131 0.03 -3.63 8.12
N ARG A 132 -0.78 -2.59 8.33
CA ARG A 132 -2.06 -2.40 7.63
C ARG A 132 -1.85 -2.06 6.16
N ILE A 133 -0.83 -1.28 5.80
CA ILE A 133 -0.61 -0.92 4.40
C ILE A 133 -0.33 -2.13 3.52
N ILE A 134 0.50 -3.06 4.00
CA ILE A 134 0.84 -4.29 3.28
C ILE A 134 -0.42 -5.12 3.08
N ALA A 135 -1.21 -5.30 4.15
CA ALA A 135 -2.46 -6.03 4.12
C ALA A 135 -3.47 -5.40 3.13
N ILE A 136 -3.59 -4.08 3.09
CA ILE A 136 -4.44 -3.35 2.14
C ILE A 136 -3.98 -3.56 0.70
N GLY A 137 -2.69 -3.42 0.41
CA GLY A 137 -2.14 -3.62 -0.94
C GLY A 137 -2.39 -5.04 -1.47
N LEU A 138 -2.13 -6.05 -0.64
CA LEU A 138 -2.40 -7.46 -0.96
C LEU A 138 -3.90 -7.73 -1.15
N SER A 139 -4.75 -7.20 -0.27
CA SER A 139 -6.21 -7.39 -0.33
C SER A 139 -6.79 -6.73 -1.59
N PHE A 140 -6.36 -5.51 -1.92
CA PHE A 140 -6.77 -4.82 -3.14
C PHE A 140 -6.37 -5.62 -4.39
N PHE A 141 -5.13 -6.09 -4.44
CA PHE A 141 -4.66 -6.90 -5.57
C PHE A 141 -5.38 -8.25 -5.65
N ALA A 142 -5.74 -8.85 -4.52
CA ALA A 142 -6.55 -10.06 -4.49
C ALA A 142 -7.92 -9.86 -5.15
N LEU A 143 -8.60 -8.73 -4.90
CA LEU A 143 -9.87 -8.40 -5.55
C LEU A 143 -9.72 -8.30 -7.08
N ILE A 144 -8.60 -7.75 -7.55
CA ILE A 144 -8.31 -7.63 -8.99
C ILE A 144 -8.10 -9.01 -9.63
N GLN A 145 -7.42 -9.92 -8.93
CA GLN A 145 -7.26 -11.29 -9.41
C GLN A 145 -8.58 -12.05 -9.41
N TYR A 146 -9.43 -11.85 -8.40
CA TYR A 146 -10.78 -12.41 -8.38
C TYR A 146 -11.59 -11.96 -9.59
N LYS A 147 -11.63 -10.64 -9.84
CA LYS A 147 -12.30 -10.05 -11.01
C LYS A 147 -11.75 -10.57 -12.34
N SER A 148 -10.46 -10.90 -12.38
CA SER A 148 -9.80 -11.52 -13.54
C SER A 148 -10.05 -13.03 -13.66
N ASN A 149 -11.03 -13.58 -12.93
CA ASN A 149 -11.35 -15.01 -12.82
C ASN A 149 -10.21 -15.90 -12.27
N LYS A 150 -9.22 -15.31 -11.59
CA LYS A 150 -8.10 -16.03 -10.95
C LYS A 150 -8.38 -16.25 -9.46
N LYS A 151 -9.45 -16.98 -9.18
CA LYS A 151 -10.00 -17.19 -7.82
C LYS A 151 -9.00 -17.78 -6.83
N VAL A 152 -8.20 -18.76 -7.26
CA VAL A 152 -7.16 -19.38 -6.41
C VAL A 152 -6.07 -18.37 -6.04
N GLN A 153 -5.61 -17.56 -7.00
CA GLN A 153 -4.63 -16.50 -6.72
C GLN A 153 -5.18 -15.45 -5.76
N SER A 154 -6.46 -15.08 -5.92
CA SER A 154 -7.14 -14.19 -4.99
C SER A 154 -7.19 -14.75 -3.57
N LEU A 155 -7.57 -16.02 -3.41
CA LEU A 155 -7.62 -16.68 -2.11
C LEU A 155 -6.24 -16.70 -1.44
N ILE A 156 -5.19 -17.09 -2.16
CA ILE A 156 -3.81 -17.11 -1.64
C ILE A 156 -3.39 -15.70 -1.17
N LEU A 157 -3.69 -14.66 -1.96
CA LEU A 157 -3.36 -13.28 -1.60
C LEU A 157 -4.12 -12.80 -0.36
N ILE A 158 -5.39 -13.17 -0.19
CA ILE A 158 -6.18 -12.82 1.01
C ILE A 158 -5.64 -13.52 2.25
N LEU A 159 -5.34 -14.81 2.15
CA LEU A 159 -4.74 -15.55 3.26
C LEU A 159 -3.36 -14.95 3.62
N CYS A 160 -2.54 -14.62 2.62
CA CYS A 160 -1.27 -13.92 2.84
C CYS A 160 -1.50 -12.56 3.52
N ALA A 161 -2.43 -11.73 3.04
CA ALA A 161 -2.77 -10.45 3.65
C ALA A 161 -3.21 -10.59 5.13
N SER A 162 -3.97 -11.64 5.44
CA SER A 162 -4.42 -11.91 6.82
C SER A 162 -3.28 -12.22 7.79
N THR A 163 -2.13 -12.69 7.28
CA THR A 163 -0.92 -12.88 8.10
C THR A 163 -0.21 -11.57 8.45
N PHE A 164 -0.53 -10.45 7.77
CA PHE A 164 -0.05 -9.10 8.10
C PHE A 164 -1.06 -8.32 8.93
N HIS A 165 -2.36 -8.55 8.72
CA HIS A 165 -3.42 -7.96 9.53
C HIS A 165 -4.70 -8.80 9.43
N ILE A 166 -5.18 -9.33 10.56
CA ILE A 166 -6.28 -10.31 10.58
C ILE A 166 -7.57 -9.81 9.92
N SER A 167 -7.84 -8.49 9.97
CA SER A 167 -9.05 -7.90 9.36
C SER A 167 -9.13 -8.07 7.84
N SER A 168 -8.03 -8.40 7.16
CA SER A 168 -8.04 -8.74 5.72
C SER A 168 -8.90 -9.96 5.39
N LEU A 169 -9.24 -10.81 6.37
CA LEU A 169 -10.19 -11.91 6.16
C LEU A 169 -11.58 -11.43 5.73
N VAL A 170 -11.96 -10.18 6.04
CA VAL A 170 -13.22 -9.58 5.54
C VAL A 170 -13.27 -9.59 4.00
N THR A 171 -12.12 -9.53 3.32
CA THR A 171 -12.03 -9.61 1.86
C THR A 171 -12.50 -10.96 1.31
N LEU A 172 -12.56 -12.04 2.11
CA LEU A 172 -13.14 -13.33 1.69
C LEU A 172 -14.63 -13.22 1.32
N SER A 173 -15.35 -12.21 1.83
CA SER A 173 -16.75 -11.94 1.44
C SER A 173 -16.95 -11.81 -0.06
N VAL A 174 -15.89 -11.48 -0.81
CA VAL A 174 -15.90 -11.43 -2.27
C VAL A 174 -16.35 -12.74 -2.93
N PHE A 175 -16.06 -13.89 -2.32
CA PHE A 175 -16.43 -15.20 -2.84
C PHE A 175 -17.91 -15.53 -2.64
N LEU A 176 -18.61 -14.79 -1.78
CA LEU A 176 -20.06 -14.89 -1.61
C LEU A 176 -20.82 -14.10 -2.69
N ILE A 177 -20.13 -13.23 -3.42
CA ILE A 177 -20.73 -12.35 -4.43
C ILE A 177 -20.60 -13.03 -5.80
N ASN A 178 -21.75 -13.28 -6.45
CA ASN A 178 -21.83 -13.95 -7.75
C ASN A 178 -21.22 -13.13 -8.91
N LYS A 179 -21.05 -11.81 -8.76
CA LYS A 179 -20.50 -10.94 -9.82
C LYS A 179 -19.87 -9.65 -9.27
N LEU A 180 -18.67 -9.30 -9.79
CA LEU A 180 -17.86 -8.12 -9.45
C LEU A 180 -17.39 -7.36 -10.70
#